data_AF-A0A7W0TZK8-F1
#
_entry.id   AF-A0A7W0TZK8-F1
#
_cell.length_a   1.000
_cell.length_b   1.000
_cell.length_c   1.000
_cell.angle_alpha   90.00
_cell.angle_beta   90.00
_cell.angle_gamma   90.00
#
_symmetry.space_group_name_H-M   'P 1'
#
loop_
_entity.id
_entity.type
_entity.pdbx_description
1 polymer ?
#
loop_
_entity_poly.entity_id
_entity_poly.type
_entity_poly.pdbx_seq_one_letter_code
_entity_poly.pdbx_strand_id
1 'polypeptide(L)' 'TLIGAVLMAVIRNGLNLLHISAFFQQIVIGAVIILAVLIDRLRQRGT' A
#
# COMPACT_ATOMS: atom_id res chain seq x y z
N THR A 1 5.39 10.81 3.51
CA THR A 1 5.78 11.63 2.33
C THR A 1 4.60 11.77 1.40
N LEU A 2 4.56 12.80 0.56
CA LEU A 2 3.48 13.04 -0.41
C LEU A 2 3.22 11.79 -1.29
N ILE A 3 4.28 11.10 -1.68
CA ILE A 3 4.25 9.85 -2.46
C ILE A 3 3.45 8.76 -1.73
N GLY A 4 3.68 8.57 -0.43
CA GLY A 4 2.93 7.58 0.36
C GLY A 4 1.44 7.92 0.48
N ALA A 5 1.10 9.20 0.62
CA ALA A 5 -0.29 9.65 0.68
C ALA A 5 -1.03 9.43 -0.65
N VAL A 6 -0.38 9.74 -1.78
CA VAL A 6 -0.94 9.51 -3.12
C VAL A 6 -1.11 8.00 -3.38
N LEU A 7 -0.13 7.18 -3.02
CA LEU A 7 -0.22 5.72 -3.16
C LEU A 7 -1.43 5.16 -2.39
N MET A 8 -1.60 5.57 -1.14
CA MET A 8 -2.73 5.15 -0.29
C MET A 8 -4.08 5.60 -0.86
N ALA A 9 -4.14 6.82 -1.43
CA ALA A 9 -5.34 7.33 -2.08
C ALA A 9 -5.72 6.51 -3.33
N VAL A 10 -4.74 6.14 -4.16
CA VAL A 10 -4.97 5.32 -5.36
C VAL A 10 -5.45 3.92 -4.99
N ILE A 11 -4.83 3.28 -3.99
CA ILE A 11 -5.22 1.94 -3.54
C ILE A 11 -6.65 1.93 -3.01
N ARG A 12 -7.01 2.89 -2.14
CA ARG A 12 -8.38 2.98 -1.60
C ARG A 12 -9.42 3.20 -2.70
N ASN A 13 -9.14 4.09 -3.66
CA ASN A 13 -10.06 4.35 -4.76
C ASN A 13 -10.17 3.13 -5.70
N GLY A 14 -9.06 2.49 -6.05
CA GLY A 14 -9.05 1.30 -6.90
C GLY A 14 -9.85 0.16 -6.29
N LEU A 15 -9.65 -0.13 -5.00
CA LEU A 15 -10.41 -1.19 -4.30
C LEU A 15 -11.91 -0.86 -4.17
N ASN A 16 -12.25 0.41 -3.99
CA ASN A 16 -13.63 0.86 -3.95
C ASN A 16 -14.33 0.70 -5.31
N LEU A 17 -13.65 1.05 -6.41
CA LEU A 17 -14.16 0.85 -7.77
C LEU A 17 -14.36 -0.63 -8.12
N LEU A 18 -13.50 -1.50 -7.57
CA LEU A 18 -13.62 -2.95 -7.69
C LEU A 18 -14.68 -3.56 -6.75
N HIS A 19 -15.42 -2.74 -6.00
CA HIS A 19 -16.44 -3.17 -5.03
C HIS A 19 -15.91 -4.18 -3.99
N ILE A 20 -14.62 -4.08 -3.65
CA ILE A 20 -13.98 -4.92 -2.64
C ILE A 20 -14.51 -4.50 -1.26
N SER A 21 -14.91 -5.47 -0.44
CA SER A 21 -15.43 -5.18 0.91
C SER A 21 -14.36 -4.57 1.83
N ALA A 22 -14.78 -3.73 2.77
CA ALA A 22 -13.89 -3.00 3.68
C ALA A 22 -12.91 -3.91 4.46
N PHE A 23 -13.34 -5.14 4.78
CA PHE A 23 -12.49 -6.16 5.40
C PHE A 23 -11.26 -6.48 4.55
N PHE A 24 -11.46 -6.78 3.26
CA PHE A 24 -10.35 -7.06 2.34
C PHE A 24 -9.53 -5.79 2.05
N GLN A 25 -10.16 -4.61 2.02
CA GLN A 25 -9.42 -3.36 1.88
C GLN A 25 -8.39 -3.17 3.00
N GLN A 26 -8.76 -3.45 4.25
CA GLN A 26 -7.85 -3.34 5.40
C GLN A 26 -6.66 -4.30 5.27
N ILE A 27 -6.91 -5.54 4.82
CA ILE A 27 -5.86 -6.54 4.59
C ILE A 27 -4.91 -6.07 3.47
N VAL A 28 -5.45 -5.60 2.35
CA VAL A 28 -4.64 -5.12 1.21
C VAL A 28 -3.78 -3.92 1.61
N ILE A 29 -4.36 -2.94 2.32
CA ILE A 29 -3.61 -1.77 2.79
C ILE A 29 -2.45 -2.21 3.72
N GLY A 30 -2.71 -3.12 4.66
CA GLY A 30 -1.67 -3.66 5.54
C GLY A 30 -0.56 -4.38 4.77
N ALA A 31 -0.93 -5.22 3.79
CA ALA A 31 0.02 -5.95 2.95
C ALA A 31 0.91 -5.00 2.14
N VAL A 32 0.32 -3.95 1.54
CA VAL A 32 1.09 -2.96 0.77
C VAL A 32 2.09 -2.21 1.65
N ILE A 33 1.71 -1.81 2.87
CA ILE A 33 2.63 -1.12 3.78
C ILE A 33 3.82 -2.02 4.13
N ILE A 34 3.55 -3.29 4.48
CA ILE A 34 4.61 -4.25 4.80
C ILE A 34 5.56 -4.44 3.61
N LEU A 35 5.02 -4.63 2.40
CA LEU A 35 5.82 -4.77 1.19
C LEU A 35 6.63 -3.52 0.88
N ALA A 36 6.03 -2.33 1.00
CA ALA A 36 6.70 -1.06 0.76
C ALA A 36 7.88 -0.88 1.73
N VAL A 37 7.68 -1.18 3.01
CA VAL A 37 8.75 -1.14 4.01
C VAL A 37 9.80 -2.19 3.73
N LEU A 38 9.43 -3.44 3.42
CA LEU A 38 10.39 -4.50 3.14
C LEU A 38 11.29 -4.15 1.94
N ILE A 39 10.70 -3.65 0.85
CA ILE A 39 11.44 -3.20 -0.34
C ILE A 39 12.35 -2.02 0.02
N ASP A 40 11.87 -1.06 0.80
CA ASP A 40 12.68 0.09 1.24
C ASP A 40 13.89 -0.36 2.07
N ARG A 41 13.68 -1.30 3.01
CA ARG A 41 14.74 -1.89 3.83
C ARG A 41 15.75 -2.69 3.03
N LEU A 42 15.29 -3.46 2.03
CA LEU A 42 16.17 -4.22 1.15
C LEU A 42 17.00 -3.28 0.26
N ARG A 43 16.38 -2.22 -0.26
CA ARG A 43 17.05 -1.21 -1.08
C ARG A 43 18.11 -0.43 -0.29
N GLN A 44 17.83 -0.07 0.96
CA GLN A 44 18.80 0.60 1.85
C GLN A 44 20.01 -0.27 2.23
N ARG A 45 19.95 -1.61 2.07
CA ARG A 45 21.08 -2.51 2.35
C ARG A 45 22.02 -2.72 1.16
N GLY A 46 21.59 -2.37 -0.05
CA GLY A 46 22.34 -2.55 -1.29
C GLY A 46 23.15 -1.33 -1.74
N THR A 47 23.14 -0.25 -0.96
CA THR A 47 23.91 0.99 -1.15
C THR A 47 24.66 1.30 0.14
#